data_AF-A0A432J217-F1
#
_entry.id   AF-A0A432J217-F1
#
_cell.length_a   1.000
_cell.length_b   1.000
_cell.length_c   1.000
_cell.angle_alpha   90.00
_cell.angle_beta   90.00
_cell.angle_gamma   90.00
#
_symmetry.space_group_name_H-M   'P 1'
#
loop_
_entity.id
_entity.type
_entity.pdbx_description
1 polymer ?
#
loop_
_entity_poly.entity_id
_entity_poly.type
_entity_poly.pdbx_seq_one_letter_code
_entity_poly.pdbx_strand_id
1 'polypeptide(L)' 'GWRNFASRDSIFLWQIKSYRRKRRQYLALMQRPEYAHLTFIHLTSPAQTEAWLKTLDSANPMTAGRKESAD' A
#
# COMPACT_ATOMS: atom_id res chain seq x y z
N GLY A 1 28.02 16.04 18.13
CA GLY A 1 28.96 15.69 17.05
C GLY A 1 28.39 14.57 16.20
N TRP A 2 28.26 14.78 14.89
CA TRP A 2 27.50 13.91 13.97
C TRP A 2 28.15 12.52 13.71
N ARG A 3 29.37 12.32 14.22
CA ARG A 3 30.20 11.12 14.02
C ARG A 3 29.62 9.83 14.62
N ASN A 4 28.74 9.88 15.61
CA ASN A 4 28.12 8.68 16.20
C ASN A 4 26.85 8.20 15.47
N PHE A 5 26.32 8.96 14.51
CA PHE A 5 25.24 8.48 13.64
C PHE A 5 25.76 7.60 12.49
N ALA A 6 27.05 7.69 12.15
CA ALA A 6 27.66 7.00 11.02
C ALA A 6 28.01 5.51 11.27
N SER A 7 27.88 5.00 12.50
CA SER A 7 28.05 3.56 12.80
C SER A 7 26.79 2.73 12.49
N ARG A 8 25.63 3.38 12.41
CA ARG A 8 24.34 2.82 11.97
C ARG A 8 24.19 2.81 10.44
N ASP A 9 25.11 3.42 9.71
CA ASP A 9 25.02 3.56 8.25
C ASP A 9 24.99 2.20 7.52
N SER A 10 25.53 1.10 8.06
CA SER A 10 25.50 -0.19 7.36
C SER A 10 24.09 -0.79 7.24
N ILE A 11 23.29 -0.79 8.31
CA ILE A 11 21.95 -1.39 8.32
C ILE A 11 20.95 -0.46 7.61
N PHE A 12 20.97 0.84 7.89
CA PHE A 12 20.03 1.76 7.24
C PHE A 12 20.32 1.91 5.75
N LEU A 13 21.60 2.04 5.34
CA LEU A 13 21.93 2.07 3.91
C LEU A 13 21.61 0.74 3.23
N TRP A 14 21.82 -0.39 3.91
CA TRP A 14 21.41 -1.70 3.38
C TRP A 14 19.89 -1.83 3.25
N GLN A 15 19.12 -1.34 4.22
CA GLN A 15 17.65 -1.30 4.17
C GLN A 15 17.17 -0.42 3.01
N ILE A 16 17.72 0.79 2.85
CA ILE A 16 17.39 1.70 1.75
C ILE A 16 17.78 1.07 0.40
N LYS A 17 18.97 0.50 0.28
CA LYS A 17 19.45 -0.16 -0.94
C LYS A 17 18.58 -1.36 -1.31
N SER A 18 18.24 -2.19 -0.33
CA SER A 18 17.40 -3.37 -0.50
C SER A 18 15.96 -3.00 -0.86
N TYR A 19 15.41 -1.98 -0.21
CA TYR A 19 14.10 -1.43 -0.54
C TYR A 19 14.07 -0.87 -1.96
N ARG A 20 15.06 -0.07 -2.37
CA ARG A 20 15.16 0.45 -3.75
C ARG A 20 15.27 -0.66 -4.80
N ARG A 21 15.98 -1.74 -4.51
CA ARG A 21 16.07 -2.91 -5.40
C ARG A 21 14.73 -3.63 -5.53
N LYS A 22 14.10 -3.99 -4.41
CA LYS A 22 12.79 -4.66 -4.40
C LYS A 22 11.72 -3.79 -5.06
N ARG A 23 11.67 -2.49 -4.74
CA ARG A 23 10.72 -1.54 -5.35
C ARG A 23 10.81 -1.53 -6.87
N ARG A 24 12.02 -1.50 -7.44
CA ARG A 24 12.20 -1.56 -8.90
C ARG A 24 11.70 -2.87 -9.50
N GLN A 25 11.95 -4.00 -8.84
CA GLN A 25 11.47 -5.31 -9.30
C GLN A 25 9.94 -5.40 -9.28
N TYR A 26 9.30 -4.97 -8.19
CA TYR A 26 7.85 -4.95 -8.09
C TYR A 26 7.21 -4.00 -9.11
N LEU A 27 7.78 -2.80 -9.32
CA LEU A 27 7.29 -1.88 -10.35
C LEU A 27 7.41 -2.47 -11.76
N ALA A 28 8.52 -3.16 -12.06
CA ALA A 28 8.69 -3.84 -13.34
C ALA A 28 7.71 -5.02 -13.51
N LEU A 29 7.39 -5.75 -12.43
CA LEU A 29 6.36 -6.78 -12.45
C LEU A 29 4.98 -6.17 -12.71
N MET A 30 4.62 -5.08 -12.03
CA MET A 30 3.33 -4.38 -12.24
C MET A 30 3.12 -3.92 -13.69
N GLN A 31 4.21 -3.66 -14.43
CA GLN A 31 4.16 -3.25 -15.83
C GLN A 31 4.06 -4.42 -16.82
N ARG A 32 4.12 -5.68 -16.36
CA ARG A 32 4.00 -6.82 -17.25
C ARG A 32 2.55 -6.98 -17.71
N PRO A 33 2.32 -7.35 -18.99
CA PRO A 33 0.98 -7.55 -19.53
C PRO A 33 0.21 -8.66 -18.80
N GLU A 34 0.92 -9.65 -18.24
CA GLU A 34 0.34 -10.71 -17.41
C GLU A 34 -0.47 -10.16 -16.22
N TYR A 35 -0.09 -9.02 -15.66
CA TYR A 35 -0.75 -8.40 -14.51
C TYR A 35 -1.62 -7.20 -14.90
N ALA A 36 -1.87 -6.96 -16.19
CA ALA A 36 -2.70 -5.84 -16.65
C ALA A 36 -4.16 -5.91 -16.16
N HIS A 37 -4.63 -7.10 -15.79
CA HIS A 37 -5.95 -7.32 -15.20
C HIS A 37 -6.01 -6.97 -13.69
N LEU A 38 -4.86 -6.77 -13.03
CA LEU A 38 -4.80 -6.41 -11.63
C LEU A 38 -4.86 -4.89 -11.46
N THR A 39 -5.70 -4.43 -10.54
CA THR A 39 -5.71 -3.04 -10.11
C THR A 39 -4.81 -2.88 -8.90
N PHE A 40 -3.68 -2.19 -9.07
CA PHE A 40 -2.77 -1.89 -7.97
C PHE A 40 -3.22 -0.63 -7.23
N ILE A 41 -3.40 -0.74 -5.90
CA ILE A 41 -3.82 0.36 -5.03
C ILE A 41 -2.75 0.54 -3.95
N HIS A 42 -2.32 1.77 -3.74
CA HIS A 42 -1.33 2.11 -2.70
C HIS A 42 -2.03 2.91 -1.60
N LEU A 43 -2.09 2.33 -0.41
CA LEU A 43 -2.67 2.96 0.79
C LEU A 43 -1.52 3.28 1.75
N THR A 44 -1.25 4.57 1.98
CA THR A 44 -0.11 5.01 2.83
C THR A 44 -0.53 5.47 4.21
N SER A 45 -1.83 5.50 4.51
CA SER A 45 -2.35 5.90 5.82
C SER A 45 -3.63 5.15 6.17
N PRO A 46 -3.98 5.04 7.47
CA PRO A 46 -5.24 4.43 7.91
C PRO A 46 -6.46 5.13 7.29
N ALA A 47 -6.45 6.46 7.20
CA ALA A 47 -7.55 7.23 6.62
C ALA A 47 -7.77 6.91 5.13
N GLN A 48 -6.71 6.68 4.35
CA GLN A 48 -6.85 6.24 2.95
C GLN A 48 -7.48 4.85 2.87
N THR A 49 -7.11 3.94 3.76
CA THR A 49 -7.71 2.61 3.83
C THR A 49 -9.20 2.69 4.16
N GLU A 50 -9.58 3.49 5.15
CA GLU A 50 -10.99 3.69 5.51
C GLU A 50 -11.80 4.27 4.35
N ALA A 51 -11.26 5.28 3.65
CA ALA A 51 -11.89 5.85 2.47
C ALA A 51 -12.07 4.80 1.37
N TRP A 52 -11.04 3.98 1.10
CA TRP A 52 -11.13 2.90 0.12
C TRP A 52 -12.18 1.86 0.49
N LEU A 53 -12.24 1.41 1.75
CA LEU A 53 -13.25 0.45 2.22
C LEU A 53 -14.69 0.96 2.02
N LYS A 54 -14.94 2.26 2.22
CA LYS A 54 -16.27 2.86 1.94
C LYS A 54 -16.66 2.78 0.47
N THR A 55 -15.69 2.87 -0.46
CA THR A 55 -15.97 2.71 -1.89
C THR A 55 -16.40 1.29 -2.24
N LEU A 56 -15.87 0.27 -1.55
CA LEU A 56 -16.28 -1.12 -1.74
C LEU A 56 -17.70 -1.39 -1.25
N ASP A 57 -18.07 -0.80 -0.11
CA ASP A 57 -19.42 -0.97 0.45
C ASP A 57 -20.49 -0.34 -0.46
N SER A 58 -20.19 0.82 -1.03
CA SER A 58 -21.08 1.50 -1.99
C SER A 58 -21.20 0.74 -3.32
N ALA A 59 -20.15 0.00 -3.71
CA ALA A 59 -20.12 -0.81 -4.92
C ALA A 59 -20.76 -2.20 -4.73
N ASN A 60 -21.04 -2.61 -3.49
CA ASN A 60 -21.68 -3.89 -3.21
C ASN A 60 -23.20 -3.71 -3.01
N PRO A 61 -24.03 -4.07 -4.01
CA PRO A 61 -25.48 -3.94 -3.88
C PRO A 61 -26.08 -4.83 -2.77
N MET A 62 -25.33 -5.82 -2.26
CA MET A 62 -25.79 -6.69 -1.18
C MET A 62 -25.64 -6.12 0.24
N THR A 63 -24.77 -5.12 0.48
CA THR A 63 -24.67 -4.46 1.81
C THR A 63 -25.53 -3.21 1.93
N ALA A 64 -25.99 -2.65 0.81
CA ALA A 64 -26.77 -1.41 0.77
C ALA A 64 -28.08 -1.45 1.59
N GLY A 65 -28.62 -2.64 1.88
CA GLY A 65 -29.84 -2.84 2.67
C GLY A 65 -29.65 -3.11 4.17
N ARG A 66 -28.44 -3.08 4.73
CA ARG A 66 -28.23 -3.35 6.19
C ARG A 66 -28.44 -2.12 7.08
N LYS A 67 -28.64 -0.93 6.52
CA LYS A 67 -28.89 0.30 7.28
C LYS A 67 -30.38 0.64 7.39
N GLU A 68 -31.21 -0.23 7.95
CA GLU A 68 -32.56 0.17 8.42
C GLU A 68 -33.18 -0.93 9.30
N SER A 69 -32.83 -0.99 10.60
CA SER A 69 -33.65 -1.62 11.65
C SER A 69 -32.98 -1.41 13.01
N ALA A 70 -33.04 -0.18 13.50
CA ALA A 70 -32.82 0.14 14.91
C ALA A 70 -33.83 1.24 15.28
N ASP A 71 -35.11 0.86 15.24
CA ASP A 71 -36.21 1.47 15.99
C ASP A 71 -36.79 0.40 16.93
#